data_AF-A0A951XEU3-F1
#
_entry.id   AF-A0A951XEU3-F1
#
_cell.length_a   1.000
_cell.length_b   1.000
_cell.length_c   1.000
_cell.angle_alpha   90.00
_cell.angle_beta   90.00
_cell.angle_gamma   90.00
#
_symmetry.space_group_name_H-M   'P 1'
#
loop_
_entity.id
_entity.type
_entity.pdbx_description
1 polymer ?
#
loop_
_entity_poly.entity_id
_entity_poly.type
_entity_poly.pdbx_seq_one_letter_code
_entity_poly.pdbx_strand_id
1 'polypeptide(L)'
;MQVILGIIYHFIGGFASGSFYTPFKKVKGWAWESYWIAGGLFSWLIVPPLAAYLTIPGFGEIIKNTGASTIGITYLFGVLWGIGGLTYGLGVRYLGISLGTSIILGLTMVFGSLIPSIYYNFFPAEGKDTFSMLVHSQWGFYVLFGLLVCVVGTVLCGKAGTWKEKELNAAYPEQ
;
A
#
# COMPACT_ATOMS: atom_id res chain seq x y z
N MET A 1 24.27 -12.98 6.83
CA MET A 1 23.77 -13.38 5.50
C MET A 1 22.29 -13.05 5.30
N GLN A 2 21.39 -13.44 6.21
CA GLN A 2 19.93 -13.24 6.05
C GLN A 2 19.48 -11.77 6.01
N VAL A 3 20.10 -10.88 6.79
CA VAL A 3 19.74 -9.45 6.83
C VAL A 3 20.01 -8.75 5.48
N ILE A 4 21.15 -9.06 4.84
CA ILE A 4 21.51 -8.49 3.53
C ILE A 4 20.50 -8.94 2.47
N LEU A 5 20.13 -10.22 2.46
CA LEU A 5 19.07 -10.72 1.58
C LEU A 5 17.73 -10.05 1.85
N GLY A 6 17.36 -9.84 3.12
CA GLY A 6 16.17 -9.11 3.50
C GLY A 6 16.15 -7.68 2.95
N ILE A 7 17.27 -6.96 3.06
CA ILE A 7 17.42 -5.61 2.50
C ILE A 7 17.28 -5.63 0.97
N ILE A 8 17.92 -6.58 0.30
CA ILE A 8 17.85 -6.73 -1.16
C ILE A 8 16.41 -7.01 -1.61
N TYR A 9 15.72 -7.95 -0.97
CA TYR A 9 14.32 -8.26 -1.31
C TYR A 9 13.39 -7.09 -1.02
N HIS A 10 13.63 -6.37 0.08
CA HIS A 10 12.86 -5.16 0.40
C HIS A 10 13.06 -4.07 -0.66
N PHE A 11 14.30 -3.87 -1.11
CA PHE A 11 14.61 -2.91 -2.17
C PHE A 11 13.95 -3.29 -3.51
N ILE A 12 14.03 -4.57 -3.91
CA ILE A 12 13.37 -5.07 -5.13
C ILE A 12 11.85 -4.87 -5.04
N GLY A 13 11.25 -5.20 -3.90
CA GLY A 13 9.82 -4.99 -3.66
C GLY A 13 9.42 -3.51 -3.72
N GLY A 14 10.20 -2.63 -3.09
CA GLY A 14 10.00 -1.19 -3.14
C GLY A 14 10.14 -0.62 -4.55
N PHE A 15 11.13 -1.08 -5.32
CA PHE A 15 11.31 -0.69 -6.72
C PHE A 15 10.15 -1.15 -7.61
N ALA A 16 9.70 -2.41 -7.46
CA ALA A 16 8.54 -2.93 -8.18
C ALA A 16 7.26 -2.14 -7.82
N SER A 17 7.05 -1.85 -6.53
CA SER A 17 5.92 -1.07 -6.04
C SER A 17 5.97 0.41 -6.44
N GLY A 18 7.15 1.02 -6.59
CA GLY A 18 7.27 2.39 -7.09
C GLY A 18 7.09 2.48 -8.61
N SER A 19 7.49 1.45 -9.35
CA SER A 19 7.53 1.47 -10.81
C SER A 19 6.28 0.93 -11.49
N PHE A 20 5.44 0.11 -10.84
CA PHE A 20 4.33 -0.60 -11.51
C PHE A 20 3.33 0.32 -12.22
N TYR A 21 3.14 1.56 -11.77
CA TYR A 21 2.22 2.50 -12.42
C TYR A 21 2.84 3.17 -13.67
N THR A 22 4.16 3.21 -13.78
CA THR A 22 4.87 3.93 -14.85
C THR A 22 4.60 3.37 -16.26
N PRO A 23 4.57 2.03 -16.48
CA PRO A 23 4.22 1.45 -17.77
C PRO A 23 2.84 1.82 -18.29
N PHE A 24 1.87 2.12 -17.42
CA PHE A 24 0.51 2.51 -17.84
C PHE A 24 0.49 3.78 -18.69
N LYS A 25 1.48 4.67 -18.54
CA LYS A 25 1.64 5.84 -19.43
C LYS A 25 1.88 5.47 -20.90
N LYS A 26 2.34 4.25 -21.18
CA LYS A 26 2.61 3.76 -22.54
C LYS A 26 1.40 3.06 -23.17
N VAL A 27 0.35 2.77 -22.40
CA VAL A 27 -0.87 2.15 -22.92
C VAL A 27 -1.68 3.22 -23.63
N LYS A 28 -1.74 3.13 -24.96
CA LYS A 28 -2.50 4.05 -25.83
C LYS A 28 -3.70 3.31 -26.45
N GLY A 29 -4.80 4.03 -26.64
CA GLY A 29 -6.00 3.49 -27.31
C GLY A 29 -6.92 2.64 -26.43
N TRP A 30 -6.65 2.55 -25.12
CA TRP A 30 -7.52 1.89 -24.14
C TRP A 30 -8.07 2.93 -23.17
N ALA A 31 -9.32 2.76 -22.75
CA ALA A 31 -9.85 3.49 -21.61
C ALA A 31 -9.06 3.13 -20.35
N TRP A 32 -8.90 4.09 -19.44
CA TRP A 32 -8.15 3.90 -18.20
C TRP A 32 -8.69 2.73 -17.38
N GLU A 33 -10.01 2.64 -17.30
CA GLU A 33 -10.75 1.60 -16.61
C GLU A 33 -10.41 0.22 -17.18
N SER A 34 -10.32 0.09 -18.51
CA SER A 34 -10.05 -1.17 -19.18
C SER A 34 -8.65 -1.70 -18.88
N TYR A 35 -7.62 -0.86 -18.99
CA TYR A 35 -6.27 -1.33 -18.69
C TYR A 35 -6.05 -1.52 -17.18
N TRP A 36 -6.72 -0.74 -16.33
CA TRP A 36 -6.61 -0.85 -14.89
C TRP A 36 -7.20 -2.17 -14.40
N ILE A 37 -8.39 -2.53 -14.89
CA ILE A 37 -9.04 -3.81 -14.59
C ILE A 37 -8.20 -4.97 -15.14
N ALA A 38 -7.71 -4.88 -16.39
CA ALA A 38 -6.86 -5.93 -16.95
C ALA A 38 -5.59 -6.15 -16.10
N GLY A 39 -4.90 -5.06 -15.72
CA GLY A 39 -3.73 -5.12 -14.84
C GLY A 39 -4.05 -5.65 -13.44
N GLY A 40 -5.18 -5.22 -12.87
CA GLY A 40 -5.67 -5.68 -11.56
C GLY A 40 -6.02 -7.17 -11.55
N LEU A 41 -6.71 -7.67 -12.59
CA LEU A 41 -7.02 -9.10 -12.71
C LEU A 41 -5.76 -9.95 -12.78
N PHE A 42 -4.79 -9.57 -13.60
CA PHE A 42 -3.53 -10.32 -13.68
C PHE A 42 -2.75 -10.26 -12.37
N SER A 43 -2.54 -9.07 -11.82
CA SER A 43 -1.70 -8.88 -10.63
C SER A 43 -2.34 -9.33 -9.32
N TRP A 44 -3.67 -9.33 -9.19
CA TRP A 44 -4.36 -9.65 -7.94
C TRP A 44 -5.10 -10.99 -7.96
N LEU A 45 -5.62 -11.43 -9.12
CA LEU A 45 -6.42 -12.66 -9.20
C LEU A 45 -5.67 -13.84 -9.81
N ILE A 46 -4.79 -13.60 -10.79
CA ILE A 46 -4.09 -14.69 -11.51
C ILE A 46 -2.74 -15.00 -10.86
N VAL A 47 -1.87 -13.99 -10.74
CA VAL A 47 -0.50 -14.17 -10.28
C VAL A 47 -0.42 -14.68 -8.83
N PRO A 48 -1.18 -14.16 -7.85
CA PRO A 48 -1.01 -14.60 -6.46
C PRO A 48 -1.40 -16.06 -6.21
N PRO A 49 -2.56 -16.58 -6.69
CA PRO A 49 -2.88 -18.01 -6.55
C PRO A 49 -1.92 -18.91 -7.32
N LEU A 50 -1.46 -18.49 -8.50
CA LEU A 50 -0.46 -19.23 -9.28
C LEU A 50 0.87 -19.32 -8.52
N ALA A 51 1.35 -18.20 -7.99
CA ALA A 51 2.58 -18.17 -7.18
C ALA A 51 2.43 -19.02 -5.92
N ALA A 52 1.29 -18.91 -5.22
CA ALA A 52 1.00 -19.73 -4.05
C ALA A 52 0.99 -21.22 -4.39
N TYR A 53 0.36 -21.63 -5.49
CA TYR A 53 0.34 -23.02 -5.93
C TYR A 53 1.75 -23.56 -6.25
N LEU A 54 2.61 -22.73 -6.83
CA LEU A 54 3.98 -23.13 -7.20
C LEU A 54 4.97 -23.14 -6.01
N THR A 55 4.72 -22.34 -4.98
CA THR A 55 5.68 -22.10 -3.89
C THR A 55 5.26 -22.68 -2.55
N ILE A 56 3.95 -22.91 -2.34
CA ILE A 56 3.39 -23.39 -1.08
C ILE A 56 2.92 -24.85 -1.24
N PRO A 57 3.61 -25.82 -0.63
CA PRO A 57 3.18 -27.21 -0.67
C PRO A 57 1.82 -27.36 0.04
N GLY A 58 0.88 -28.07 -0.59
CA GLY A 58 -0.44 -28.31 0.01
C GLY A 58 -1.36 -27.09 0.03
N PHE A 59 -1.12 -26.04 -0.77
CA PHE A 59 -1.94 -24.82 -0.81
C PHE A 59 -3.46 -25.08 -0.84
N GLY A 60 -3.91 -25.99 -1.72
CA GLY A 60 -5.33 -26.32 -1.82
C GLY A 60 -5.90 -27.00 -0.56
N GLU A 61 -5.11 -27.78 0.15
CA GLU A 61 -5.51 -28.40 1.41
C GLU A 61 -5.57 -27.38 2.55
N ILE A 62 -4.61 -26.45 2.61
CA ILE A 62 -4.60 -25.33 3.57
C ILE A 62 -5.91 -24.54 3.46
N ILE A 63 -6.30 -24.17 2.24
CA ILE A 63 -7.53 -23.41 2.02
C ILE A 63 -8.77 -24.22 2.43
N LYS A 64 -8.84 -25.51 2.09
CA LYS A 64 -9.96 -26.39 2.46
C LYS A 64 -10.11 -26.57 3.97
N ASN A 65 -8.99 -26.66 4.69
CA ASN A 65 -8.96 -26.84 6.14
C ASN A 65 -9.10 -25.51 6.91
N THR A 66 -9.15 -24.37 6.23
CA THR A 66 -9.32 -23.06 6.88
C THR A 66 -10.78 -22.85 7.25
N GLY A 67 -11.04 -22.43 8.49
CA GLY A 67 -12.40 -22.17 8.97
C GLY A 67 -13.12 -21.08 8.17
N ALA A 68 -14.44 -21.26 7.96
CA ALA A 68 -15.27 -20.36 7.16
C ALA A 68 -15.27 -18.91 7.68
N SER A 69 -15.15 -18.70 8.99
CA SER A 69 -15.07 -17.36 9.58
C SER A 69 -13.79 -16.62 9.17
N THR A 70 -12.64 -17.31 9.20
CA THR A 70 -11.34 -16.75 8.75
C THR A 70 -11.37 -16.43 7.27
N ILE A 71 -11.92 -17.32 6.45
CA ILE A 71 -12.12 -17.09 5.02
C ILE A 71 -13.01 -15.85 4.81
N GLY A 72 -14.16 -15.77 5.50
CA GLY A 72 -15.10 -14.65 5.38
C GLY A 72 -14.46 -13.30 5.72
N ILE A 73 -13.72 -13.22 6.83
CA ILE A 73 -13.00 -12.00 7.23
C ILE A 73 -11.90 -11.65 6.21
N THR A 74 -11.17 -12.65 5.71
CA THR A 74 -10.12 -12.44 4.69
C THR A 74 -10.70 -11.90 3.39
N TYR A 75 -11.83 -12.45 2.93
CA TYR A 75 -12.57 -11.92 1.77
C TYR A 75 -13.07 -10.49 2.01
N LEU A 76 -13.62 -10.20 3.18
CA LEU A 76 -14.09 -8.86 3.53
C LEU A 76 -12.96 -7.83 3.44
N PHE A 77 -11.83 -8.08 4.09
CA PHE A 77 -10.66 -7.21 4.00
C PHE A 77 -10.08 -7.14 2.59
N GLY A 78 -10.14 -8.23 1.82
CA GLY A 78 -9.75 -8.25 0.41
C GLY A 78 -10.62 -7.33 -0.46
N VAL A 79 -11.94 -7.32 -0.25
CA VAL A 79 -12.86 -6.41 -0.95
C VAL A 79 -12.59 -4.96 -0.58
N LEU A 80 -12.44 -4.67 0.73
CA LEU A 80 -12.10 -3.31 1.20
C LEU A 80 -10.76 -2.83 0.61
N TRP A 81 -9.77 -3.71 0.55
CA TRP A 81 -8.49 -3.42 -0.07
C TRP A 81 -8.63 -3.17 -1.58
N GLY A 82 -9.46 -3.95 -2.29
CA GLY A 82 -9.76 -3.74 -3.71
C GLY A 82 -10.40 -2.37 -4.00
N ILE A 83 -11.35 -1.94 -3.15
CA ILE A 83 -11.93 -0.59 -3.21
C ILE A 83 -10.83 0.48 -2.98
N GLY A 84 -9.94 0.25 -2.00
CA GLY A 84 -8.76 1.07 -1.77
C GLY A 84 -7.83 1.15 -2.99
N GLY A 85 -7.57 0.03 -3.67
CA GLY A 85 -6.76 -0.03 -4.88
C GLY A 85 -7.37 0.75 -6.05
N LEU A 86 -8.68 0.63 -6.26
CA LEU A 86 -9.41 1.39 -7.30
C LEU A 86 -9.35 2.90 -7.04
N THR A 87 -9.63 3.31 -5.80
CA THR A 87 -9.57 4.73 -5.40
C THR A 87 -8.14 5.28 -5.41
N TYR A 88 -7.13 4.46 -5.10
CA TYR A 88 -5.72 4.81 -5.31
C TYR A 88 -5.42 5.09 -6.78
N GLY A 89 -5.85 4.21 -7.69
CA GLY A 89 -5.66 4.39 -9.13
C GLY A 89 -6.29 5.68 -9.65
N LEU A 90 -7.51 5.98 -9.20
CA LEU A 90 -8.19 7.25 -9.53
C LEU A 90 -7.44 8.45 -8.94
N GLY A 91 -6.99 8.38 -7.69
CA GLY A 91 -6.22 9.43 -7.04
C GLY A 91 -4.92 9.75 -7.80
N VAL A 92 -4.20 8.72 -8.23
CA VAL A 92 -2.99 8.87 -9.07
C VAL A 92 -3.32 9.43 -10.46
N ARG A 93 -4.49 9.07 -11.03
CA ARG A 93 -4.95 9.61 -12.33
C ARG A 93 -5.26 11.11 -12.24
N TYR A 94 -5.94 11.56 -11.19
CA TYR A 94 -6.38 12.96 -11.06
C TYR A 94 -5.31 13.89 -10.51
N LEU A 95 -4.51 13.45 -9.54
CA LEU A 95 -3.47 14.27 -8.89
C LEU A 95 -2.07 14.08 -9.51
N GLY A 96 -1.94 13.14 -10.45
CA GLY A 96 -0.66 12.70 -10.98
C GLY A 96 0.12 11.79 -10.01
N ILE A 97 1.07 11.04 -10.56
CA ILE A 97 1.85 10.02 -9.83
C ILE A 97 2.63 10.64 -8.66
N SER A 98 3.24 11.81 -8.83
CA SER A 98 4.08 12.39 -7.79
C SER A 98 3.29 12.80 -6.55
N LEU A 99 2.21 13.59 -6.72
CA LEU A 99 1.41 14.12 -5.63
C LEU A 99 0.47 13.04 -5.06
N GLY A 100 -0.23 12.31 -5.94
CA GLY A 100 -1.17 11.26 -5.56
C GLY A 100 -0.51 10.15 -4.74
N THR A 101 0.60 9.59 -5.21
CA THR A 101 1.29 8.50 -4.48
C THR A 101 1.88 8.98 -3.16
N SER A 102 2.42 10.20 -3.08
CA SER A 102 3.00 10.73 -1.84
C SER A 102 1.95 10.87 -0.73
N ILE A 103 0.80 11.47 -1.05
CA ILE A 103 -0.28 11.69 -0.08
C ILE A 103 -0.90 10.36 0.33
N ILE A 104 -1.24 9.50 -0.64
CA ILE A 104 -1.95 8.26 -0.35
C ILE A 104 -1.07 7.30 0.46
N LEU A 105 0.18 7.07 0.03
CA LEU A 105 1.09 6.17 0.76
C LEU A 105 1.44 6.72 2.14
N GLY A 106 1.56 8.05 2.30
CA GLY A 106 1.78 8.66 3.60
C GLY A 106 0.62 8.42 4.57
N LEU A 107 -0.62 8.60 4.11
CA LEU A 107 -1.80 8.28 4.92
C LEU A 107 -1.88 6.79 5.25
N THR A 108 -1.66 5.92 4.26
CA THR A 108 -1.68 4.45 4.46
C THR A 108 -0.60 4.01 5.44
N MET A 109 0.59 4.60 5.40
CA MET A 109 1.66 4.32 6.37
C MET A 109 1.23 4.71 7.79
N VAL A 110 0.62 5.88 8.00
CA VAL A 110 0.16 6.31 9.33
C VAL A 110 -0.94 5.39 9.86
N PHE A 111 -2.00 5.18 9.09
CA PHE A 111 -3.10 4.33 9.50
C PHE A 111 -2.69 2.87 9.65
N GLY A 112 -1.90 2.34 8.72
CA GLY A 112 -1.39 0.97 8.76
C GLY A 112 -0.47 0.70 9.94
N SER A 113 0.27 1.71 10.42
CA SER A 113 1.15 1.58 11.59
C SER A 113 0.40 1.71 12.92
N LEU A 114 -0.65 2.56 12.98
CA LEU A 114 -1.32 2.89 14.24
C LEU A 114 -2.60 2.11 14.50
N ILE A 115 -3.44 1.88 13.48
CA ILE A 115 -4.75 1.23 13.65
C ILE A 115 -4.64 -0.17 14.27
N PRO A 116 -3.73 -1.07 13.83
CA PRO A 116 -3.60 -2.38 14.46
C PRO A 116 -3.27 -2.29 15.95
N SER A 117 -2.34 -1.41 16.33
CA SER A 117 -1.96 -1.23 17.73
C SER A 117 -3.05 -0.60 18.58
N ILE A 118 -3.86 0.30 18.01
CA ILE A 118 -5.05 0.84 18.67
C ILE A 118 -6.10 -0.27 18.85
N TYR A 119 -6.34 -1.07 17.81
CA TYR A 119 -7.28 -2.19 17.87
C TYR A 119 -6.92 -3.18 18.99
N TYR A 120 -5.65 -3.57 19.09
CA TYR A 120 -5.20 -4.49 20.15
C TYR A 120 -5.18 -3.87 21.55
N ASN A 121 -5.33 -2.55 21.68
CA ASN A 121 -5.57 -1.92 22.97
C ASN A 121 -6.99 -2.19 23.49
N PHE A 122 -7.98 -2.26 22.58
CA PHE A 122 -9.38 -2.56 22.92
C PHE A 122 -9.69 -4.06 22.90
N PHE A 123 -9.00 -4.82 22.07
CA PHE A 123 -9.12 -6.28 21.95
C PHE A 123 -7.76 -6.94 22.17
N PRO A 124 -7.30 -7.07 23.43
CA PRO A 124 -5.98 -7.61 23.73
C PRO A 124 -5.80 -9.03 23.21
N ALA A 125 -4.67 -9.30 22.59
CA ALA A 125 -4.27 -10.63 22.13
C ALA A 125 -2.79 -10.86 22.46
N GLU A 126 -2.42 -12.07 22.87
CA GLU A 126 -1.04 -12.41 23.20
C GLU A 126 -0.10 -12.21 22.00
N GLY A 127 1.07 -11.62 22.26
CA GLY A 127 2.08 -11.36 21.24
C GLY A 127 1.74 -10.21 20.27
N LYS A 128 0.73 -9.39 20.56
CA LYS A 128 0.37 -8.21 19.75
C LYS A 128 0.73 -6.91 20.46
N ASP A 129 1.37 -6.02 19.73
CA ASP A 129 1.78 -4.71 20.26
C ASP A 129 0.58 -3.77 20.38
N THR A 130 0.34 -3.27 21.59
CA THR A 130 -0.72 -2.29 21.86
C THR A 130 -0.23 -0.87 21.68
N PHE A 131 -1.14 0.07 21.44
CA PHE A 131 -0.80 1.49 21.38
C PHE A 131 -0.12 1.97 22.67
N SER A 132 -0.58 1.50 23.83
CA SER A 132 0.04 1.79 25.13
C SER A 132 1.53 1.38 25.15
N MET A 133 1.85 0.19 24.63
CA MET A 133 3.24 -0.26 24.51
C MET A 133 4.06 0.64 23.57
N LEU A 134 3.49 1.13 22.47
CA LEU A 134 4.21 2.06 21.59
C LEU A 134 4.61 3.36 22.29
N VAL A 135 3.76 3.91 23.16
CA VAL A 135 4.05 5.19 23.84
C VAL A 135 4.98 5.02 25.04
N HIS A 136 4.95 3.86 25.70
CA HIS A 136 5.70 3.62 26.93
C HIS A 136 6.99 2.83 26.75
N SER A 137 7.22 2.24 25.58
CA SER A 137 8.45 1.50 25.29
C SER A 137 9.48 2.33 24.52
N GLN A 138 10.76 2.05 24.75
CA GLN A 138 11.85 2.71 24.04
C GLN A 138 11.83 2.38 22.54
N TRP A 139 11.50 1.15 22.16
CA TRP A 139 11.39 0.77 20.74
C TRP A 139 10.19 1.44 20.07
N GLY A 140 9.06 1.55 20.77
CA GLY A 140 7.85 2.20 20.29
C GLY A 140 8.07 3.68 20.04
N PHE A 141 8.87 4.34 20.90
CA PHE A 141 9.28 5.72 20.69
C PHE A 141 10.06 5.91 19.39
N TYR A 142 10.99 5.00 19.05
CA TYR A 142 11.70 5.07 17.76
C TYR A 142 10.74 4.90 16.57
N VAL A 143 9.74 4.02 16.68
CA VAL A 143 8.72 3.83 15.64
C VAL A 143 7.87 5.10 15.47
N LEU A 144 7.39 5.69 16.57
CA LEU A 144 6.60 6.92 16.55
C LEU A 144 7.40 8.11 16.03
N PHE A 145 8.68 8.23 16.41
CA PHE A 145 9.57 9.25 15.90
C PHE A 145 9.82 9.09 14.40
N GLY A 146 10.11 7.87 13.94
CA GLY A 146 10.25 7.57 12.52
C GLY A 146 8.98 7.89 11.73
N LEU A 147 7.81 7.55 12.29
CA LEU A 147 6.53 7.87 11.69
C LEU A 147 6.32 9.39 11.57
N LEU A 148 6.68 10.15 12.61
CA LEU A 148 6.62 11.62 12.60
C LEU A 148 7.53 12.22 11.51
N VAL A 149 8.77 11.73 11.40
CA VAL A 149 9.69 12.14 10.34
C VAL A 149 9.11 11.85 8.95
N CYS A 150 8.54 10.66 8.74
CA CYS A 150 7.91 10.31 7.47
C CYS A 150 6.70 11.20 7.16
N VAL A 151 5.86 11.53 8.15
CA VAL A 151 4.73 12.45 7.99
C VAL A 151 5.22 13.84 7.57
N VAL A 152 6.25 14.37 8.22
CA VAL A 152 6.86 15.66 7.84
C VAL A 152 7.36 15.59 6.40
N GLY A 153 8.06 14.51 6.03
CA GLY A 153 8.52 14.28 4.66
C GLY A 153 7.38 14.27 3.64
N THR A 154 6.29 13.54 3.91
CA THR A 154 5.10 13.51 3.05
C THR A 154 4.49 14.91 2.89
N VAL A 155 4.37 15.68 3.97
CA VAL A 155 3.82 17.05 3.91
C VAL A 155 4.69 17.97 3.05
N LEU A 156 6.01 17.87 3.18
CA LEU A 156 6.96 18.66 2.37
C LEU A 156 6.87 18.27 0.89
N CYS A 157 6.87 16.97 0.57
CA CYS A 157 6.70 16.48 -0.80
C CYS A 157 5.35 16.89 -1.39
N GLY A 158 4.28 16.83 -0.59
CA GLY A 158 2.94 17.27 -0.99
C GLY A 158 2.92 18.76 -1.32
N LYS A 159 3.47 19.61 -0.45
CA LYS A 159 3.58 21.05 -0.69
C LYS A 159 4.38 21.37 -1.96
N ALA A 160 5.55 20.75 -2.12
CA ALA A 160 6.36 20.93 -3.32
C ALA A 160 5.61 20.52 -4.60
N GLY A 161 4.87 19.39 -4.54
CA GLY A 161 4.00 18.95 -5.64
C GLY A 161 2.94 19.99 -6.01
N THR A 162 2.25 20.55 -5.00
CA THR A 162 1.23 21.58 -5.25
C THR A 162 1.79 22.89 -5.79
N TRP A 163 3.00 23.29 -5.38
CA TRP A 163 3.66 24.48 -5.93
C TRP A 163 4.02 24.28 -7.41
N LYS A 164 4.59 23.13 -7.75
CA LYS A 164 4.87 22.76 -9.14
C LYS A 164 3.61 22.78 -10.00
N GLU A 165 2.50 22.25 -9.49
CA GLU A 165 1.22 22.23 -10.21
C GLU A 165 0.66 23.64 -10.44
N LYS A 166 0.78 24.53 -9.44
CA LYS A 166 0.42 25.96 -9.58
C LYS A 166 1.28 26.69 -10.60
N GLU A 167 2.60 26.45 -10.61
CA GLU A 167 3.51 27.03 -11.59
C GLU A 167 3.20 26.56 -13.01
N LEU A 168 2.90 25.27 -13.19
CA LEU A 168 2.47 24.70 -14.47
C LEU A 168 1.17 25.33 -14.97
N ASN A 169 0.16 25.46 -14.11
CA ASN A 169 -1.12 26.08 -14.48
C ASN A 169 -0.97 27.58 -14.78
N ALA A 170 -0.07 28.28 -14.10
CA ALA A 170 0.23 29.68 -14.39
C ALA A 170 1.01 29.86 -15.70
N ALA A 171 1.90 28.93 -16.03
CA ALA A 171 2.69 28.94 -17.25
C ALA A 171 1.89 28.51 -18.50
N TYR A 172 0.88 27.64 -18.33
CA TYR A 172 0.05 27.11 -19.41
C TYR A 172 -1.45 27.16 -19.04
N PRO A 173 -2.13 28.32 -19.15
CA PRO A 173 -3.51 28.50 -18.68
C PRO A 173 -4.60 27.80 -19.53
N GLU A 174 -4.26 27.25 -20.71
CA GLU A 174 -5.23 26.71 -21.69
C GLU A 174 -5.01 25.22 -22.06
N GLN A 175 -4.62 24.37 -21.11
CA GLN A 175 -4.75 22.91 -21.20
C GLN A 175 -5.55 22.37 -20.01
#